data_AF-A0A2S5MJB6-F1
#
_entry.id   AF-A0A2S5MJB6-F1
#
_cell.length_a   1.000
_cell.length_b   1.000
_cell.length_c   1.000
_cell.angle_alpha   90.00
_cell.angle_beta   90.00
_cell.angle_gamma   90.00
#
_symmetry.space_group_name_H-M   'P 1'
#
loop_
_entity.id
_entity.type
_entity.pdbx_description
1 polymer ?
#
loop_
_entity_poly.entity_id
_entity_poly.type
_entity_poly.pdbx_seq_one_letter_code
_entity_poly.pdbx_strand_id
1 'polypeptide(L)'
;MAEGVVTDPREADVGSILGFGFAPFTGGVISYIDGMGAKAFVALCDKLAATYGKRFEPPQLLRDMAVKGETFYGRFMPQKMAA
;
A
#
# COMPACT_ATOMS: atom_id res chain seq x y z
N MET A 1 -4.13 7.64 -2.28
CA MET A 1 -5.19 7.31 -1.30
C MET A 1 -5.23 8.35 -0.20
N ALA A 2 -4.18 8.47 0.63
CA ALA A 2 -4.08 9.50 1.66
C ALA A 2 -4.24 10.94 1.10
N GLU A 3 -3.59 11.22 -0.03
CA GLU A 3 -3.63 12.54 -0.70
C GLU A 3 -4.77 12.66 -1.73
N GLY A 4 -5.62 11.63 -1.88
CA GLY A 4 -6.71 11.64 -2.87
C GLY A 4 -6.30 11.54 -4.34
N VAL A 5 -5.00 11.52 -4.69
CA VAL A 5 -4.52 11.43 -6.08
C VAL A 5 -4.90 10.11 -6.77
N VAL A 6 -4.69 9.00 -6.07
CA VAL A 6 -5.16 7.67 -6.49
C VAL A 6 -6.20 7.22 -5.47
N THR A 7 -7.40 6.89 -5.92
CA THR A 7 -8.55 6.54 -5.07
C THR A 7 -8.88 5.06 -5.07
N ASP A 8 -8.41 4.30 -6.07
CA ASP A 8 -8.66 2.87 -6.19
C ASP A 8 -7.33 2.10 -6.11
N PRO A 9 -7.20 1.09 -5.22
CA PRO A 9 -5.98 0.28 -5.12
C PRO A 9 -5.65 -0.47 -6.42
N ARG A 10 -6.65 -0.80 -7.24
CA ARG A 10 -6.47 -1.48 -8.53
C ARG A 10 -5.76 -0.60 -9.55
N GLU A 11 -6.08 0.69 -9.57
CA GLU A 11 -5.44 1.66 -10.46
C GLU A 11 -3.96 1.83 -10.09
N ALA A 12 -3.65 1.88 -8.78
CA ALA A 12 -2.28 1.93 -8.30
C ALA A 12 -1.49 0.67 -8.71
N ASP A 13 -2.08 -0.52 -8.55
CA ASP A 13 -1.43 -1.77 -8.89
C ASP A 13 -1.19 -1.91 -10.40
N VAL A 14 -2.21 -1.69 -11.22
CA VAL A 14 -2.09 -1.73 -12.68
C VAL A 14 -1.10 -0.68 -13.18
N GLY A 15 -1.19 0.55 -12.65
CA GLY A 15 -0.26 1.63 -12.98
C GLY A 15 1.19 1.30 -12.59
N SER A 16 1.40 0.62 -11.46
CA SER A 16 2.74 0.23 -11.03
C SER A 16 3.37 -0.85 -11.92
N ILE A 17 2.57 -1.84 -12.32
CA ILE A 17 3.03 -2.94 -13.17
C ILE A 17 3.33 -2.43 -14.58
N LEU A 18 2.39 -1.70 -15.19
CA LEU A 18 2.50 -1.28 -16.59
C LEU A 18 3.36 -0.01 -16.77
N GLY A 19 3.39 0.88 -15.79
CA GLY A 19 4.07 2.18 -15.89
C GLY A 19 5.58 2.09 -15.68
N PHE A 20 6.02 1.44 -14.61
CA PHE A 20 7.45 1.34 -14.25
C PHE A 20 7.95 -0.09 -14.05
N GLY A 21 7.18 -1.09 -14.49
CA GLY A 21 7.61 -2.49 -14.53
C GLY A 21 7.70 -3.15 -13.16
N PHE A 22 6.84 -2.79 -12.21
CA PHE A 22 6.82 -3.45 -10.91
C PHE A 22 6.51 -4.96 -11.05
N ALA A 23 7.12 -5.77 -10.17
CA ALA A 23 7.09 -7.23 -10.22
C ALA A 23 5.67 -7.80 -10.36
N PRO A 24 5.25 -8.26 -11.56
CA PRO A 24 3.83 -8.57 -11.83
C PRO A 24 3.29 -9.72 -10.98
N PHE A 25 4.13 -10.68 -10.62
CA PHE A 25 3.76 -11.83 -9.79
C PHE A 25 3.39 -11.47 -8.35
N THR A 26 3.66 -10.24 -7.91
CA THR A 26 3.26 -9.73 -6.59
C THR A 26 1.89 -9.03 -6.59
N GLY A 27 1.28 -8.86 -7.76
CA GLY A 27 0.00 -8.18 -7.92
C GLY A 27 0.07 -6.65 -8.00
N GLY A 28 1.26 -6.05 -7.82
CA GLY A 28 1.46 -4.59 -7.83
C GLY A 28 1.91 -4.05 -6.47
N VAL A 29 2.19 -2.75 -6.38
CA VAL A 29 2.74 -2.14 -5.15
C VAL A 29 1.79 -2.19 -3.95
N ILE A 30 0.49 -2.04 -4.15
CA ILE A 30 -0.51 -2.10 -3.09
C ILE A 30 -0.76 -3.55 -2.68
N SER A 31 -0.94 -4.44 -3.66
CA SER A 31 -1.03 -5.89 -3.41
C SER A 31 0.19 -6.43 -2.67
N TYR A 32 1.39 -5.94 -2.99
CA TYR A 32 2.62 -6.31 -2.29
C TYR A 32 2.60 -5.91 -0.81
N ILE A 33 2.11 -4.69 -0.49
CA ILE A 33 1.98 -4.26 0.91
C ILE A 33 0.94 -5.09 1.65
N ASP A 34 -0.20 -5.39 1.02
CA ASP A 34 -1.25 -6.22 1.63
C ASP A 34 -0.77 -7.67 1.85
N GLY A 35 -0.01 -8.23 0.90
CA GLY A 35 0.59 -9.56 1.04
C GLY A 35 1.65 -9.64 2.14
N MET A 36 2.44 -8.58 2.33
CA MET A 36 3.38 -8.45 3.45
C MET A 36 2.66 -8.20 4.79
N GLY A 37 1.53 -7.50 4.74
CA GLY A 37 0.80 -6.98 5.88
C GLY A 37 1.31 -5.60 6.32
N ALA A 38 0.38 -4.68 6.58
CA ALA A 38 0.68 -3.29 6.93
C ALA A 38 1.63 -3.15 8.13
N LYS A 39 1.50 -4.02 9.14
CA LYS A 39 2.37 -4.00 10.35
C LYS A 39 3.83 -4.33 10.01
N ALA A 40 4.07 -5.36 9.22
CA ALA A 40 5.42 -5.76 8.83
C ALA A 40 6.04 -4.70 7.88
N PHE A 41 5.23 -4.14 6.98
CA PHE A 41 5.67 -3.08 6.07
C PHE A 41 6.07 -1.80 6.83
N VAL A 42 5.25 -1.34 7.79
CA VAL A 42 5.58 -0.18 8.63
C VAL A 42 6.87 -0.39 9.41
N ALA A 43 7.06 -1.59 10.00
CA ALA A 43 8.30 -1.91 10.71
C ALA A 43 9.54 -1.89 9.78
N LEU A 44 9.40 -2.36 8.54
CA LEU A 44 10.44 -2.27 7.53
C LEU A 44 10.75 -0.81 7.17
N CYS A 45 9.74 0.01 6.93
CA CYS A 45 9.89 1.44 6.67
C CYS A 45 10.58 2.16 7.82
N ASP A 46 10.20 1.89 9.08
CA ASP A 46 10.84 2.48 10.25
C ASP A 46 12.32 2.09 10.38
N LYS A 47 12.67 0.83 10.07
CA LYS A 47 14.07 0.39 10.01
C LYS A 47 14.87 1.13 8.93
N LEU A 48 14.27 1.32 7.76
CA LEU A 48 14.90 2.05 6.66
C LEU A 48 15.01 3.54 6.99
N ALA A 49 14.01 4.13 7.64
CA ALA A 49 14.03 5.52 8.09
C ALA A 49 15.12 5.78 9.12
N ALA A 50 15.34 4.84 10.05
CA ALA A 50 16.43 4.94 11.02
C ALA A 50 17.82 4.91 10.34
N THR A 51 17.97 4.17 9.24
CA THR A 51 19.26 4.00 8.55
C THR A 51 19.53 5.09 7.51
N TYR A 52 18.50 5.45 6.74
CA TYR A 52 18.61 6.26 5.53
C TYR A 52 17.85 7.60 5.61
N GLY A 53 17.20 7.87 6.75
CA GLY A 53 16.53 9.14 7.04
C GLY A 53 15.06 9.21 6.59
N LYS A 54 14.51 10.42 6.71
CA LYS A 54 13.06 10.69 6.68
C LYS A 54 12.32 10.25 5.43
N ARG A 55 13.01 10.07 4.30
CA ARG A 55 12.37 9.66 3.03
C ARG A 55 11.70 8.28 3.10
N PHE A 56 12.08 7.45 4.07
CA PHE A 56 11.49 6.14 4.30
C PHE A 56 10.43 6.12 5.40
N GLU A 57 10.09 7.27 6.00
CA GLU A 57 9.04 7.33 7.02
C GLU A 57 7.70 6.91 6.40
N PRO A 58 7.01 5.91 6.97
CA PRO A 58 5.71 5.51 6.48
C PRO A 58 4.67 6.60 6.78
N PRO A 59 3.77 6.91 5.83
CA PRO A 59 2.70 7.89 6.03
C PRO A 59 1.75 7.47 7.15
N GLN A 60 1.08 8.46 7.77
CA GLN A 60 0.19 8.21 8.91
C GLN A 60 -0.92 7.20 8.58
N LEU A 61 -1.46 7.23 7.36
CA LEU A 61 -2.43 6.24 6.88
C LEU A 61 -1.95 4.79 7.07
N LEU A 62 -0.69 4.51 6.72
CA LEU A 62 -0.11 3.17 6.85
C LEU A 62 0.08 2.78 8.33
N ARG A 63 0.45 3.74 9.19
CA ARG A 63 0.54 3.51 10.64
C ARG A 63 -0.83 3.18 11.23
N ASP A 64 -1.87 3.91 10.84
CA ASP A 64 -3.23 3.67 11.32
C ASP A 64 -3.75 2.30 10.86
N MET A 65 -3.50 1.94 9.59
CA MET A 65 -3.85 0.63 9.06
C MET A 65 -3.09 -0.49 9.77
N ALA A 66 -1.81 -0.29 10.10
CA ALA A 66 -1.01 -1.26 10.85
C ALA A 66 -1.54 -1.50 12.28
N VAL A 67 -2.06 -0.46 12.95
CA VAL A 67 -2.70 -0.58 14.28
C VAL A 67 -4.01 -1.35 14.18
N LYS A 68 -4.81 -1.08 13.14
CA LYS A 68 -6.15 -1.68 12.97
C LYS A 68 -6.12 -3.06 12.29
N GLY A 69 -4.98 -3.48 11.75
CA GLY A 69 -4.88 -4.71 10.96
C GLY A 69 -5.65 -4.64 9.63
N GLU A 70 -5.78 -3.43 9.08
CA GLU A 70 -6.49 -3.20 7.81
C GLU A 70 -5.59 -3.49 6.61
N THR A 71 -6.23 -3.82 5.48
CA THR A 71 -5.59 -3.95 4.16
C THR A 71 -6.11 -2.87 3.22
N PHE A 72 -5.33 -2.50 2.21
CA PHE A 72 -5.76 -1.52 1.21
C PHE A 72 -6.96 -2.02 0.42
N TYR A 73 -6.91 -3.28 -0.03
CA TYR A 73 -8.05 -3.88 -0.72
C TYR A 73 -9.25 -4.07 0.22
N GLY A 74 -9.07 -4.37 1.50
CA GLY A 74 -10.19 -4.46 2.44
C GLY A 74 -10.87 -3.11 2.72
N ARG A 75 -10.08 -2.04 2.82
CA ARG A 75 -10.58 -0.70 3.20
C ARG A 75 -11.10 0.12 2.03
N PHE A 76 -10.55 -0.07 0.83
CA PHE A 76 -10.80 0.81 -0.31
C PHE A 76 -11.29 0.08 -1.56
N MET A 77 -11.49 -1.24 -1.53
CA MET A 77 -12.22 -1.89 -2.62
C MET A 77 -13.62 -1.27 -2.72
N PRO A 78 -14.04 -0.81 -3.91
CA PRO A 78 -15.43 -0.45 -4.10
C PRO A 78 -16.29 -1.72 -3.89
N GLN A 79 -17.34 -1.61 -3.08
CA GLN A 79 -18.34 -2.67 -2.98
C GLN A 79 -18.82 -2.99 -4.40
N LYS A 80 -18.92 -4.28 -4.74
CA LYS A 80 -19.59 -4.72 -5.97
C LYS A 80 -20.90 -3.96 -6.07
N MET A 81 -21.09 -3.17 -7.12
CA MET A 81 -22.45 -2.88 -7.58
C MET A 81 -23.05 -4.26 -7.88
N ALA A 82 -23.91 -4.73 -6.97
CA ALA A 82 -24.74 -5.89 -7.24
C ALA A 82 -25.53 -5.55 -8.51
N ALA A 83 -25.24 -6.29 -9.58
CA ALA A 83 -26.05 -6.32 -10.79
C ALA A 83 -27.14 -7.38 -10.62
#